data_AF-A0A350XRM5-F1
#
_entry.id   AF-A0A350XRM5-F1
#
_cell.length_a   1.000
_cell.length_b   1.000
_cell.length_c   1.000
_cell.angle_alpha   90.00
_cell.angle_beta   90.00
_cell.angle_gamma   90.00
#
_symmetry.space_group_name_H-M   'P 1'
#
loop_
_entity.id
_entity.type
_entity.pdbx_description
1 polymer ?
#
loop_
_entity_poly.entity_id
_entity_poly.type
_entity_poly.pdbx_seq_one_letter_code
_entity_poly.pdbx_strand_id
1 'polypeptide(L)'
;MEPSAVLSAWSAGVAAGTALVTRWGIVGPGFTWMGLGVVLLLAVPAALAGGGVVGWVGCGLTVAALAASRVRLLAAGFAAAAAITLVLAGTGEGYPVLVVTGAIALGGITSEMLLGHWYLVDPRLPRSALRTLCLVGIAGSVIDPAAALLHGALPPASGEVIVPIGWAVLAITSVLLMAAVWAALGERGYPAVMAATGLSYLAVLTGIGAVVLARVLVFGESLG
;
A
#
# COMPACT_ATOMS: atom_id res chain seq x y z
N MET A 1 15.64 -5.36 7.04
CA MET A 1 15.10 -4.97 5.73
C MET A 1 15.69 -3.63 5.38
N GLU A 2 16.19 -3.50 4.16
CA GLU A 2 16.61 -2.20 3.66
C GLU A 2 15.37 -1.35 3.33
N PRO A 3 15.49 -0.02 3.31
CA PRO A 3 14.39 0.87 2.91
C PRO A 3 13.80 0.51 1.53
N SER A 4 14.59 -0.10 0.64
CA SER A 4 14.18 -0.56 -0.68
C SER A 4 13.08 -1.63 -0.63
N ALA A 5 13.10 -2.59 0.31
CA ALA A 5 12.03 -3.57 0.42
C ALA A 5 10.70 -2.96 0.88
N VAL A 6 10.72 -1.95 1.75
CA VAL A 6 9.49 -1.24 2.17
C VAL A 6 8.89 -0.48 0.99
N LEU A 7 9.71 0.25 0.23
CA LEU A 7 9.28 0.99 -0.96
C LEU A 7 8.83 0.04 -2.08
N SER A 8 9.49 -1.10 -2.24
CA SER A 8 9.10 -2.16 -3.19
C SER A 8 7.75 -2.77 -2.82
N ALA A 9 7.53 -3.10 -1.54
CA ALA A 9 6.25 -3.59 -1.05
C ALA A 9 5.13 -2.55 -1.27
N TRP A 10 5.37 -1.30 -0.92
CA TRP A 10 4.38 -0.23 -1.07
C TRP A 10 4.03 0.00 -2.55
N SER A 11 5.04 0.17 -3.41
CA SER A 11 4.83 0.33 -4.86
C SER A 11 4.10 -0.87 -5.48
N ALA A 12 4.43 -2.09 -5.05
CA ALA A 12 3.74 -3.30 -5.49
C ALA A 12 2.25 -3.30 -5.10
N GLY A 13 1.94 -2.92 -3.87
CA GLY A 13 0.57 -2.82 -3.38
C GLY A 13 -0.26 -1.80 -4.16
N VAL A 14 0.31 -0.62 -4.43
CA VAL A 14 -0.34 0.42 -5.25
C VAL A 14 -0.50 -0.04 -6.71
N ALA A 15 0.48 -0.78 -7.25
CA ALA A 15 0.38 -1.36 -8.59
C ALA A 15 -0.74 -2.39 -8.68
N ALA A 16 -0.91 -3.24 -7.67
CA ALA A 16 -2.00 -4.21 -7.59
C ALA A 16 -3.37 -3.53 -7.50
N GLY A 17 -3.51 -2.51 -6.64
CA GLY A 17 -4.74 -1.74 -6.53
C GLY A 17 -5.08 -0.99 -7.82
N THR A 18 -4.07 -0.39 -8.47
CA THR A 18 -4.26 0.27 -9.78
C THR A 18 -4.69 -0.74 -10.84
N ALA A 19 -4.03 -1.90 -10.92
CA ALA A 19 -4.40 -2.98 -11.84
C ALA A 19 -5.86 -3.44 -11.64
N LEU A 20 -6.27 -3.60 -10.39
CA LEU A 20 -7.63 -4.02 -10.03
C LEU A 20 -8.67 -2.97 -10.44
N VAL A 21 -8.44 -1.70 -10.12
CA VAL A 21 -9.36 -0.60 -10.47
C VAL A 21 -9.43 -0.40 -11.99
N THR A 22 -8.30 -0.44 -12.67
CA THR A 22 -8.25 -0.41 -14.14
C THR A 22 -9.01 -1.58 -14.73
N ARG A 23 -8.88 -2.80 -14.17
CA ARG A 23 -9.62 -3.99 -14.62
C ARG A 23 -11.13 -3.85 -14.45
N TRP A 24 -11.60 -3.23 -13.37
CA TRP A 24 -13.03 -2.98 -13.14
C TRP A 24 -13.65 -2.07 -14.20
N GLY A 25 -12.86 -1.22 -14.85
CA GLY A 25 -13.34 -0.38 -15.95
C GLY A 25 -14.34 0.69 -15.52
N ILE A 26 -14.31 1.06 -14.24
CA ILE A 26 -15.15 2.10 -13.65
C ILE A 26 -14.53 3.50 -13.78
N VAL A 27 -13.24 3.59 -14.08
CA VAL A 27 -12.47 4.83 -14.25
C VAL A 27 -11.87 4.91 -15.66
N GLY A 28 -11.64 6.14 -16.13
CA GLY A 28 -10.92 6.38 -17.37
C GLY A 28 -9.39 6.19 -17.25
N PRO A 29 -8.64 6.34 -18.36
CA PRO A 29 -7.18 6.22 -18.39
C PRO A 29 -6.45 7.19 -17.44
N GLY A 30 -7.06 8.34 -17.12
CA GLY A 30 -6.47 9.35 -16.24
C GLY A 30 -6.17 8.81 -14.83
N PHE A 31 -7.08 8.03 -14.24
CA PHE A 31 -6.82 7.37 -12.95
C PHE A 31 -5.65 6.39 -13.06
N THR A 32 -5.61 5.62 -14.16
CA THR A 32 -4.54 4.64 -14.39
C THR A 32 -3.18 5.34 -14.47
N TRP A 33 -3.11 6.49 -15.14
CA TRP A 33 -1.89 7.31 -15.17
C TRP A 33 -1.48 7.81 -13.79
N MET A 34 -2.42 8.32 -12.99
CA MET A 34 -2.15 8.77 -11.64
C MET A 34 -1.62 7.63 -10.76
N GLY A 35 -2.32 6.49 -10.73
CA GLY A 35 -1.93 5.33 -9.96
C GLY A 35 -0.54 4.81 -10.34
N LEU A 36 -0.26 4.66 -11.64
CA LEU A 36 1.05 4.22 -12.12
C LEU A 36 2.15 5.27 -11.89
N GLY A 37 1.81 6.56 -11.91
CA GLY A 37 2.72 7.63 -11.51
C GLY A 37 3.16 7.51 -10.05
N VAL A 38 2.22 7.22 -9.14
CA VAL A 38 2.53 6.94 -7.73
C VAL A 38 3.37 5.66 -7.59
N VAL A 39 3.07 4.62 -8.37
CA VAL A 39 3.91 3.41 -8.38
C VAL A 39 5.35 3.74 -8.78
N LEU A 40 5.58 4.52 -9.85
CA LEU A 40 6.93 4.90 -10.26
C LEU A 40 7.64 5.78 -9.24
N LEU A 41 6.91 6.71 -8.62
CA LEU A 41 7.45 7.57 -7.56
C LEU A 41 8.02 6.76 -6.39
N LEU A 42 7.44 5.60 -6.10
CA LEU A 42 7.89 4.69 -5.04
C LEU A 42 8.90 3.64 -5.54
N ALA A 43 8.67 3.07 -6.73
CA ALA A 43 9.45 1.97 -7.27
C ALA A 43 10.84 2.39 -7.75
N VAL A 44 11.00 3.59 -8.33
CA VAL A 44 12.30 4.06 -8.82
C VAL A 44 13.29 4.26 -7.65
N PRO A 45 12.94 4.96 -6.55
CA PRO A 45 13.79 5.00 -5.37
C PRO A 45 14.07 3.62 -4.79
N ALA A 46 13.09 2.71 -4.79
CA ALA A 46 13.30 1.33 -4.32
C ALA A 46 14.36 0.59 -5.15
N ALA A 47 14.30 0.71 -6.48
CA ALA A 47 15.27 0.10 -7.39
C ALA A 47 16.66 0.71 -7.25
N LEU A 48 16.75 2.04 -7.04
CA LEU A 48 18.01 2.74 -6.78
C LEU A 48 18.65 2.38 -5.43
N ALA A 49 17.82 2.12 -4.41
CA ALA A 49 18.28 1.88 -3.05
C ALA A 49 18.67 0.42 -2.75
N GLY A 50 18.43 -0.53 -3.67
CA GLY A 50 18.76 -1.94 -3.43
C GLY A 50 17.97 -2.97 -4.24
N GLY A 51 16.87 -2.58 -4.91
CA GLY A 51 15.96 -3.51 -5.58
C GLY A 51 16.50 -4.31 -6.78
N GLY A 52 17.75 -4.07 -7.19
CA GLY A 52 18.45 -4.83 -8.22
C GLY A 52 17.76 -4.83 -9.59
N VAL A 53 18.10 -5.81 -10.44
CA VAL A 53 17.52 -5.94 -11.79
C VAL A 53 16.00 -6.16 -11.73
N VAL A 54 15.52 -6.90 -10.73
CA VAL A 54 14.09 -7.21 -10.56
C VAL A 54 13.29 -5.93 -10.30
N GLY A 55 13.79 -5.03 -9.45
CA GLY A 55 13.16 -3.72 -9.21
C GLY A 55 13.06 -2.87 -10.48
N TRP A 56 14.09 -2.86 -11.32
CA TRP A 56 14.07 -2.16 -12.62
C TRP A 56 13.11 -2.80 -13.62
N VAL A 57 12.98 -4.14 -13.65
CA VAL A 57 11.96 -4.83 -14.45
C VAL A 57 10.56 -4.42 -13.98
N GLY A 58 10.33 -4.34 -12.66
CA GLY A 58 9.08 -3.82 -12.09
C GLY A 58 8.78 -2.39 -12.57
N CYS A 59 9.77 -1.50 -12.54
CA CYS A 59 9.64 -0.14 -13.07
C CYS A 59 9.30 -0.13 -14.57
N GLY A 60 9.99 -0.94 -15.37
CA GLY A 60 9.75 -1.09 -16.81
C GLY A 60 8.33 -1.59 -17.13
N LEU A 61 7.83 -2.56 -16.35
CA LEU A 61 6.44 -3.03 -16.48
C LEU A 61 5.42 -1.94 -16.13
N THR A 62 5.71 -1.11 -15.12
CA THR A 62 4.86 0.05 -14.80
C THR A 62 4.85 1.08 -15.94
N VAL A 63 5.99 1.35 -16.58
CA VAL A 63 6.07 2.21 -17.77
C VAL A 63 5.29 1.60 -18.94
N ALA A 64 5.41 0.29 -19.17
CA ALA A 64 4.63 -0.41 -20.19
C ALA A 64 3.12 -0.32 -19.92
N ALA A 65 2.69 -0.43 -18.66
CA ALA A 65 1.30 -0.23 -18.26
C ALA A 65 0.83 1.21 -18.56
N LEU A 66 1.70 2.20 -18.35
CA LEU A 66 1.40 3.62 -18.60
C LEU A 66 1.22 3.89 -20.11
N ALA A 67 2.11 3.34 -20.93
CA ALA A 67 2.04 3.43 -22.39
C ALA A 67 0.79 2.70 -22.95
N ALA A 68 0.42 1.58 -22.34
CA ALA A 68 -0.73 0.78 -22.72
C ALA A 68 -2.06 1.25 -22.10
N SER A 69 -2.11 2.38 -21.39
CA SER A 69 -3.28 2.83 -20.62
C SER A 69 -4.57 2.99 -21.43
N ARG A 70 -4.46 3.17 -22.75
CA ARG A 70 -5.60 3.24 -23.68
C ARG A 70 -6.27 1.89 -23.86
N VAL A 71 -5.57 0.79 -23.62
CA VAL A 71 -6.07 -0.58 -23.73
C VAL A 71 -6.16 -1.18 -22.33
N ARG A 72 -7.34 -1.04 -21.72
CA ARG A 72 -7.61 -1.39 -20.30
C ARG A 72 -7.02 -2.72 -19.85
N LEU A 73 -7.20 -3.79 -20.62
CA LEU A 73 -6.73 -5.13 -20.25
C LEU A 73 -5.20 -5.25 -20.29
N LEU A 74 -4.54 -4.60 -21.26
CA LEU A 74 -3.08 -4.58 -21.32
C LEU A 74 -2.49 -3.74 -20.18
N ALA A 75 -3.05 -2.56 -19.91
CA ALA A 75 -2.64 -1.72 -18.79
C ALA A 75 -2.78 -2.44 -17.45
N ALA A 76 -3.94 -3.06 -17.20
CA ALA A 76 -4.15 -3.86 -15.99
C ALA A 76 -3.21 -5.08 -15.92
N GLY A 77 -2.96 -5.74 -17.05
CA GLY A 77 -2.04 -6.88 -17.12
C GLY A 77 -0.60 -6.51 -16.78
N PHE A 78 -0.07 -5.44 -17.39
CA PHE A 78 1.26 -4.93 -17.08
C PHE A 78 1.36 -4.42 -15.64
N ALA A 79 0.34 -3.72 -15.13
CA ALA A 79 0.32 -3.25 -13.75
C ALA A 79 0.29 -4.41 -12.73
N ALA A 80 -0.46 -5.49 -13.02
CA ALA A 80 -0.45 -6.70 -12.20
C ALA A 80 0.91 -7.42 -12.27
N ALA A 81 1.53 -7.50 -13.44
CA ALA A 81 2.88 -8.05 -13.59
C ALA A 81 3.92 -7.20 -12.84
N ALA A 82 3.79 -5.87 -12.88
CA ALA A 82 4.62 -4.95 -12.12
C ALA A 82 4.46 -5.18 -10.61
N ALA A 83 3.22 -5.33 -10.12
CA ALA A 83 2.95 -5.64 -8.72
C ALA A 83 3.67 -6.92 -8.26
N ILE A 84 3.53 -8.01 -9.02
CA ILE A 84 4.21 -9.28 -8.70
C ILE A 84 5.74 -9.08 -8.71
N THR A 85 6.27 -8.42 -9.74
CA THR A 85 7.72 -8.22 -9.87
C THR A 85 8.30 -7.35 -8.76
N LEU A 86 7.56 -6.32 -8.32
CA LEU A 86 7.98 -5.44 -7.23
C LEU A 86 7.88 -6.14 -5.86
N VAL A 87 6.90 -7.03 -5.64
CA VAL A 87 6.92 -7.93 -4.47
C VAL A 87 8.16 -8.81 -4.51
N LEU A 88 8.46 -9.43 -5.66
CA LEU A 88 9.64 -10.29 -5.80
C LEU A 88 10.95 -9.53 -5.54
N ALA A 89 11.06 -8.29 -6.02
CA ALA A 89 12.19 -7.42 -5.74
C ALA A 89 12.37 -7.21 -4.22
N GLY A 90 11.30 -6.88 -3.50
CA GLY A 90 11.35 -6.75 -2.04
C GLY A 90 11.66 -8.05 -1.32
N THR A 91 11.12 -9.19 -1.78
CA THR A 91 11.36 -10.50 -1.14
C THR A 91 12.79 -11.01 -1.29
N GLY A 92 13.50 -10.54 -2.33
CA GLY A 92 14.93 -10.86 -2.54
C GLY A 92 15.83 -10.40 -1.40
N GLU A 93 15.36 -9.46 -0.56
CA GLU A 93 16.05 -8.95 0.62
C GLU A 93 15.73 -9.74 1.91
N GLY A 94 14.86 -10.76 1.84
CA GLY A 94 14.44 -11.60 2.97
C GLY A 94 13.03 -11.30 3.50
N TYR A 95 12.55 -12.14 4.43
CA TYR A 95 11.25 -12.03 5.13
C TYR A 95 10.06 -11.77 4.18
N PRO A 96 9.78 -12.68 3.23
CA PRO A 96 8.77 -12.50 2.19
C PRO A 96 7.37 -12.24 2.74
N VAL A 97 7.04 -12.81 3.91
CA VAL A 97 5.77 -12.57 4.60
C VAL A 97 5.60 -11.09 4.87
N LEU A 98 6.59 -10.43 5.49
CA LEU A 98 6.53 -9.01 5.81
C LEU A 98 6.48 -8.13 4.56
N VAL A 99 7.11 -8.53 3.46
CA VAL A 99 6.99 -7.79 2.19
C VAL A 99 5.56 -7.87 1.66
N VAL A 100 4.96 -9.05 1.65
CA VAL A 100 3.59 -9.26 1.16
C VAL A 100 2.56 -8.56 2.06
N THR A 101 2.67 -8.69 3.37
CA THR A 101 1.72 -8.05 4.30
C THR A 101 1.84 -6.52 4.26
N GLY A 102 3.07 -6.00 4.11
CA GLY A 102 3.32 -4.57 3.93
C GLY A 102 2.73 -4.04 2.62
N ALA A 103 2.81 -4.83 1.54
CA ALA A 103 2.20 -4.50 0.25
C ALA A 103 0.67 -4.45 0.35
N ILE A 104 0.05 -5.40 1.05
CA ILE A 104 -1.41 -5.41 1.27
C ILE A 104 -1.83 -4.21 2.13
N ALA A 105 -1.11 -3.92 3.22
CA ALA A 105 -1.39 -2.80 4.12
C ALA A 105 -1.27 -1.45 3.40
N LEU A 106 -0.07 -1.09 2.97
CA LEU A 106 0.17 0.22 2.37
C LEU A 106 -0.51 0.35 1.01
N GLY A 107 -0.53 -0.72 0.22
CA GLY A 107 -1.22 -0.74 -1.07
C GLY A 107 -2.73 -0.59 -0.92
N GLY A 108 -3.35 -1.30 0.02
CA GLY A 108 -4.79 -1.23 0.28
C GLY A 108 -5.23 0.16 0.72
N ILE A 109 -4.58 0.72 1.74
CA ILE A 109 -4.86 2.07 2.26
C ILE A 109 -4.63 3.12 1.16
N THR A 110 -3.50 3.07 0.46
CA THR A 110 -3.17 4.06 -0.58
C THR A 110 -4.11 3.96 -1.77
N SER A 111 -4.48 2.76 -2.21
CA SER A 111 -5.38 2.57 -3.35
C SER A 111 -6.80 3.05 -3.04
N GLU A 112 -7.28 2.81 -1.82
CA GLU A 112 -8.54 3.39 -1.33
C GLU A 112 -8.48 4.91 -1.38
N MET A 113 -7.42 5.52 -0.83
CA MET A 113 -7.24 6.97 -0.79
C MET A 113 -7.20 7.58 -2.20
N LEU A 114 -6.43 6.98 -3.12
CA LEU A 114 -6.34 7.44 -4.50
C LEU A 114 -7.69 7.36 -5.22
N LEU A 115 -8.43 6.26 -5.06
CA LEU A 115 -9.75 6.12 -5.67
C LEU A 115 -10.77 7.06 -5.03
N GLY A 116 -10.69 7.27 -3.72
CA GLY A 116 -11.53 8.22 -2.99
C GLY A 116 -11.28 9.66 -3.45
N HIS A 117 -10.02 10.05 -3.67
CA HIS A 117 -9.71 11.36 -4.22
C HIS A 117 -10.23 11.52 -5.65
N TRP A 118 -10.13 10.46 -6.47
CA TRP A 118 -10.70 10.46 -7.82
C TRP A 118 -12.24 10.57 -7.81
N TYR A 119 -12.92 10.06 -6.78
CA TYR A 119 -14.37 10.24 -6.62
C TYR A 119 -14.77 11.72 -6.55
N LEU A 120 -13.90 12.61 -6.04
CA LEU A 120 -14.17 14.06 -6.03
C LEU A 120 -14.16 14.66 -7.45
N VAL A 121 -13.39 14.06 -8.36
CA VAL A 121 -13.33 14.44 -9.77
C VAL A 121 -14.49 13.80 -10.55
N ASP A 122 -14.82 12.54 -10.26
CA ASP A 122 -15.93 11.81 -10.87
C ASP A 122 -16.85 11.17 -9.81
N PRO A 123 -17.90 11.89 -9.36
CA PRO A 123 -18.84 11.39 -8.34
C PRO A 123 -19.74 10.25 -8.81
N ARG A 124 -19.62 9.78 -10.06
CA ARG A 124 -20.42 8.66 -10.60
C ARG A 124 -19.86 7.30 -10.23
N LEU A 125 -18.69 7.25 -9.59
CA LEU A 125 -18.03 6.02 -9.21
C LEU A 125 -18.86 5.18 -8.21
N PRO A 126 -18.90 3.85 -8.37
CA PRO A 126 -19.63 2.99 -7.45
C PRO A 126 -18.90 2.92 -6.11
N ARG A 127 -19.63 3.22 -5.03
CA ARG A 127 -19.10 3.14 -3.65
C ARG A 127 -18.64 1.73 -3.25
N SER A 128 -19.16 0.69 -3.91
CA SER A 128 -18.71 -0.67 -3.69
C SER A 128 -17.22 -0.83 -3.97
N ALA A 129 -16.67 -0.14 -4.99
CA ALA A 129 -15.26 -0.20 -5.31
C ALA A 129 -14.39 0.39 -4.18
N LEU A 130 -14.79 1.55 -3.63
CA LEU A 130 -14.14 2.15 -2.46
C LEU A 130 -14.20 1.22 -1.25
N ARG A 131 -15.37 0.62 -0.99
CA ARG A 131 -15.55 -0.34 0.10
C ARG A 131 -14.67 -1.58 -0.06
N THR A 132 -14.53 -2.11 -1.28
CA THR A 132 -13.64 -3.24 -1.54
C THR A 132 -12.19 -2.88 -1.22
N LEU A 133 -11.68 -1.73 -1.67
CA LEU A 133 -10.33 -1.29 -1.36
C LEU A 133 -10.14 -0.98 0.13
N CYS A 134 -11.16 -0.39 0.77
CA CYS A 134 -11.18 -0.16 2.20
C CYS A 134 -11.04 -1.47 2.99
N LEU A 135 -11.74 -2.55 2.59
CA LEU A 135 -11.57 -3.86 3.22
C LEU A 135 -10.17 -4.42 3.06
N VAL A 136 -9.55 -4.25 1.88
CA VAL A 136 -8.15 -4.64 1.67
C VAL A 136 -7.22 -3.84 2.59
N GLY A 137 -7.45 -2.54 2.73
CA GLY A 137 -6.69 -1.69 3.66
C GLY A 137 -6.89 -2.08 5.12
N ILE A 138 -8.12 -2.37 5.57
CA ILE A 138 -8.39 -2.89 6.92
C ILE A 138 -7.66 -4.22 7.14
N ALA A 139 -7.83 -5.18 6.22
CA ALA A 139 -7.20 -6.48 6.31
C ALA A 139 -5.68 -6.36 6.38
N GLY A 140 -5.07 -5.53 5.51
CA GLY A 140 -3.65 -5.26 5.53
C GLY A 140 -3.17 -4.61 6.83
N SER A 141 -3.88 -3.60 7.34
CA SER A 141 -3.57 -2.94 8.62
C SER A 141 -3.65 -3.87 9.83
N VAL A 142 -4.39 -4.99 9.74
CA VAL A 142 -4.45 -6.01 10.81
C VAL A 142 -3.40 -7.11 10.58
N ILE A 143 -3.26 -7.57 9.34
CA ILE A 143 -2.37 -8.68 9.00
C ILE A 143 -0.90 -8.27 9.14
N ASP A 144 -0.52 -7.04 8.76
CA ASP A 144 0.89 -6.62 8.84
C ASP A 144 1.43 -6.56 10.27
N PRO A 145 0.75 -5.91 11.23
CA PRO A 145 1.18 -5.94 12.62
C PRO A 145 1.18 -7.35 13.20
N ALA A 146 0.21 -8.19 12.85
CA ALA A 146 0.17 -9.57 13.30
C ALA A 146 1.38 -10.38 12.78
N ALA A 147 1.74 -10.21 11.51
CA ALA A 147 2.92 -10.83 10.93
C ALA A 147 4.21 -10.30 11.59
N ALA A 148 4.29 -9.00 11.86
CA ALA A 148 5.43 -8.42 12.57
C ALA A 148 5.60 -9.04 13.97
N LEU A 149 4.52 -9.21 14.74
CA LEU A 149 4.54 -9.86 16.04
C LEU A 149 5.02 -11.32 15.95
N LEU A 150 4.54 -12.07 14.96
CA LEU A 150 4.97 -13.45 14.73
C LEU A 150 6.46 -13.56 14.37
N HIS A 151 7.03 -12.49 13.80
CA HIS A 151 8.44 -12.39 13.48
C HIS A 151 9.27 -11.69 14.57
N GLY A 152 8.71 -11.46 15.76
CA GLY A 152 9.46 -10.97 16.91
C GLY A 152 9.47 -9.45 17.09
N ALA A 153 8.49 -8.70 16.56
CA ALA A 153 8.31 -7.28 16.86
C ALA A 153 7.85 -7.03 18.32
N LEU A 154 8.62 -7.50 19.29
CA LEU A 154 8.38 -7.32 20.72
C LEU A 154 9.35 -6.27 21.29
N PRO A 155 9.08 -5.73 22.49
CA PRO A 155 10.02 -4.83 23.14
C PRO A 155 11.36 -5.53 23.41
N PRO A 156 12.49 -4.91 23.04
CA PRO A 156 13.80 -5.50 23.29
C PRO A 156 14.07 -5.63 24.80
N ALA A 157 14.83 -6.67 25.16
CA ALA A 157 15.25 -6.93 26.54
C ALA A 157 16.09 -5.80 27.15
N SER A 158 16.58 -4.87 26.32
CA SER A 158 17.33 -3.66 26.70
C SER A 158 16.50 -2.63 27.49
N GLY A 159 15.17 -2.81 27.59
CA GLY A 159 14.28 -1.88 28.29
C GLY A 159 13.90 -0.65 27.47
N GLU A 160 14.15 -0.65 26.15
CA GLU A 160 13.71 0.41 25.26
C GLU A 160 12.22 0.27 24.94
N VAL A 161 11.41 1.20 25.45
CA VAL A 161 9.94 1.10 25.38
C VAL A 161 9.32 2.02 24.32
N ILE A 162 10.03 3.06 23.88
CA ILE A 162 9.47 4.11 23.01
C ILE A 162 9.12 3.57 21.62
N VAL A 163 10.04 2.87 20.96
CA VAL A 163 9.82 2.34 19.60
C VAL A 163 8.70 1.29 19.55
N PRO A 164 8.67 0.27 20.44
CA PRO A 164 7.58 -0.71 20.49
C PRO A 164 6.20 -0.08 20.76
N ILE A 165 6.12 0.86 21.72
CA ILE A 165 4.85 1.56 22.00
C ILE A 165 4.44 2.43 20.80
N GLY A 166 5.37 3.20 20.23
CA GLY A 166 5.09 4.05 19.08
C GLY A 166 4.58 3.24 17.89
N TRP A 167 5.20 2.09 17.62
CA TRP A 167 4.72 1.13 16.62
C TRP A 167 3.30 0.65 16.93
N ALA A 168 3.03 0.17 18.15
CA ALA A 168 1.73 -0.35 18.54
C ALA A 168 0.62 0.72 18.41
N VAL A 169 0.90 1.95 18.85
CA VAL A 169 -0.02 3.09 18.70
C VAL A 169 -0.33 3.33 17.23
N LEU A 170 0.69 3.43 16.37
CA LEU A 170 0.50 3.67 14.94
C LEU A 170 -0.27 2.54 14.25
N ALA A 171 0.03 1.27 14.60
CA ALA A 171 -0.68 0.11 14.07
C ALA A 171 -2.16 0.13 14.44
N ILE A 172 -2.48 0.35 15.73
CA ILE A 172 -3.86 0.45 16.22
C ILE A 172 -4.58 1.63 15.57
N THR A 173 -3.95 2.81 15.52
CA THR A 173 -4.54 3.99 14.89
C THR A 173 -4.82 3.75 13.41
N SER A 174 -3.94 3.07 12.67
CA SER A 174 -4.15 2.74 11.25
C SER A 174 -5.39 1.88 11.05
N VAL A 175 -5.59 0.86 11.90
CA VAL A 175 -6.78 -0.01 11.86
C VAL A 175 -8.05 0.79 12.18
N LEU A 176 -8.02 1.60 13.24
CA LEU A 176 -9.17 2.42 13.65
C LEU A 176 -9.56 3.44 12.59
N LEU A 177 -8.58 4.09 11.95
CA LEU A 177 -8.82 5.05 10.87
C LEU A 177 -9.44 4.35 9.66
N MET A 178 -8.94 3.17 9.27
CA MET A 178 -9.55 2.42 8.16
C MET A 178 -10.96 1.90 8.50
N ALA A 179 -11.22 1.53 9.75
CA ALA A 179 -12.57 1.20 10.20
C ALA A 179 -13.50 2.45 10.17
N ALA A 180 -12.98 3.63 10.51
CA ALA A 180 -13.72 4.88 10.39
C ALA A 180 -13.99 5.26 8.92
N VAL A 181 -13.05 5.00 8.00
CA VAL A 181 -13.28 5.11 6.54
C VAL A 181 -14.45 4.22 6.12
N TRP A 182 -14.45 2.96 6.55
CA TRP A 182 -15.55 2.02 6.25
C TRP A 182 -16.90 2.53 6.76
N ALA A 183 -16.94 3.02 8.00
CA ALA A 183 -18.13 3.59 8.60
C ALA A 183 -18.61 4.83 7.82
N ALA A 184 -17.70 5.74 7.45
CA ALA A 184 -18.01 6.92 6.66
C ALA A 184 -18.57 6.55 5.28
N LEU A 185 -18.02 5.54 4.59
CA LEU A 185 -18.56 5.04 3.32
C LEU A 185 -19.96 4.39 3.44
N GLY A 186 -20.40 4.09 4.67
CA GLY A 186 -21.77 3.66 4.98
C GLY A 186 -22.81 4.79 4.90
N GLU A 187 -22.39 6.03 5.15
CA GLU A 187 -23.29 7.18 5.21
C GLU A 187 -23.68 7.69 3.82
N ARG A 188 -24.93 8.14 3.67
CA ARG A 188 -25.43 8.67 2.40
C ARG A 188 -24.94 10.10 2.20
N GLY A 189 -24.52 10.42 0.97
CA GLY A 189 -24.16 11.78 0.58
C GLY A 189 -22.68 11.98 0.27
N TYR A 190 -22.41 13.03 -0.50
CA TYR A 190 -21.06 13.43 -0.93
C TYR A 190 -20.11 13.78 0.23
N PRO A 191 -20.54 14.45 1.32
CA PRO A 191 -19.67 14.76 2.46
C PRO A 191 -19.07 13.53 3.15
N ALA A 192 -19.78 12.41 3.13
CA ALA A 192 -19.30 11.15 3.71
C ALA A 192 -18.05 10.64 2.98
N VAL A 193 -18.00 10.77 1.66
CA VAL A 193 -16.82 10.39 0.86
C VAL A 193 -15.67 11.38 1.06
N MET A 194 -15.97 12.67 1.20
CA MET A 194 -14.94 13.65 1.58
C MET A 194 -14.30 13.33 2.95
N ALA A 195 -15.11 12.97 3.94
CA ALA A 195 -14.61 12.53 5.24
C ALA A 195 -13.78 11.25 5.15
N ALA A 196 -14.26 10.25 4.40
CA ALA A 196 -13.54 9.01 4.15
C ALA A 196 -12.14 9.27 3.56
N THR A 197 -12.02 10.16 2.56
CA THR A 197 -10.71 10.52 1.97
C THR A 197 -9.78 11.22 2.94
N GLY A 198 -10.29 12.08 3.83
CA GLY A 198 -9.47 12.73 4.86
C GLY A 198 -8.95 11.73 5.89
N LEU A 199 -9.80 10.77 6.29
CA LEU A 199 -9.43 9.70 7.22
C LEU A 199 -8.41 8.74 6.60
N SER A 200 -8.55 8.38 5.32
CA SER A 200 -7.58 7.51 4.67
C SER A 200 -6.23 8.17 4.44
N TYR A 201 -6.16 9.49 4.30
CA TYR A 201 -4.88 10.22 4.33
C TYR A 201 -4.15 10.05 5.66
N LEU A 202 -4.86 10.22 6.79
CA LEU A 202 -4.30 9.95 8.11
C LEU A 202 -3.93 8.47 8.28
N ALA A 203 -4.70 7.56 7.69
CA ALA A 203 -4.41 6.13 7.70
C ALA A 203 -3.13 5.81 6.89
N VAL A 204 -2.86 6.52 5.78
CA VAL A 204 -1.59 6.38 5.04
C VAL A 204 -0.44 6.83 5.92
N LEU A 205 -0.52 8.01 6.55
CA LEU A 205 0.56 8.52 7.40
C LEU A 205 0.89 7.59 8.57
N THR A 206 -0.15 7.11 9.26
CA THR A 206 0.00 6.18 10.39
C THR A 206 0.44 4.79 9.94
N GLY A 207 -0.08 4.32 8.80
CA GLY A 207 0.26 3.03 8.21
C GLY A 207 1.72 2.96 7.77
N ILE A 208 2.25 4.01 7.14
CA ILE A 208 3.68 4.09 6.80
C ILE A 208 4.52 3.96 8.06
N GLY A 209 4.20 4.73 9.10
CA GLY A 209 4.91 4.67 10.37
C GLY A 209 4.85 3.28 11.01
N ALA A 210 3.67 2.65 11.03
CA ALA A 210 3.48 1.31 11.57
C ALA A 210 4.30 0.25 10.81
N VAL A 211 4.26 0.26 9.48
CA VAL A 211 5.01 -0.71 8.65
C VAL A 211 6.51 -0.51 8.82
N VAL A 212 7.01 0.72 8.75
CA VAL A 212 8.44 1.03 8.90
C VAL A 212 8.94 0.64 10.28
N LEU A 213 8.26 1.05 11.35
CA LEU A 213 8.70 0.71 12.71
C LEU A 213 8.62 -0.80 12.99
N ALA A 214 7.63 -1.52 12.45
CA ALA A 214 7.61 -2.98 12.52
C ALA A 214 8.90 -3.58 11.95
N ARG A 215 9.39 -3.06 10.82
CA ARG A 215 10.64 -3.55 10.24
C ARG A 215 11.82 -3.17 11.13
N VAL A 216 11.88 -1.95 11.64
CA VAL A 216 12.94 -1.57 12.59
C VAL A 216 12.98 -2.51 13.79
N LEU A 217 11.84 -2.89 14.36
CA LEU A 217 11.76 -3.81 15.50
C LEU A 217 12.22 -5.23 15.13
N VAL A 218 11.69 -5.80 14.04
CA VAL A 218 12.05 -7.18 13.63
C VAL A 218 13.52 -7.30 13.22
N PHE A 219 14.08 -6.28 12.58
CA PHE A 219 15.44 -6.35 12.04
C PHE A 219 16.50 -5.74 12.94
N GLY A 220 16.14 -4.77 13.79
CA GLY A 220 17.05 -4.16 14.75
C GLY A 220 17.59 -5.16 15.78
N GLU A 221 16.77 -6.14 16.19
CA GLU A 221 17.20 -7.19 17.12
C GLU A 221 18.16 -8.22 16.48
N SER A 222 18.16 -8.37 15.16
CA SER A 222 19.02 -9.36 14.47
C SER A 222 20.50 -8.97 14.37
N LEU A 223 20.86 -7.76 14.80
CA LEU A 223 22.23 -7.20 14.76
C LEU A 223 22.86 -7.05 16.16
N GLY A 224 22.16 -7.45 17.22
CA GLY A 224 22.61 -7.38 18.61
C GLY A 224 23.21 -8.67 19.14
#